data_AF-A0A1H0MBP1-F1
#
_entry.id   AF-A0A1H0MBP1-F1
#
_cell.length_a   1.000
_cell.length_b   1.000
_cell.length_c   1.000
_cell.angle_alpha   90.00
_cell.angle_beta   90.00
_cell.angle_gamma   90.00
#
_symmetry.space_group_name_H-M   'P 1'
#
loop_
_entity.id
_entity.type
_entity.pdbx_description
1 polymer ?
#
loop_
_entity_poly.entity_id
_entity_poly.type
_entity_poly.pdbx_seq_one_letter_code
_entity_poly.pdbx_strand_id
1 'polypeptide(L)'
;MSKLARDHRNTDLAKIHLAKKQLNMSDDDYRAMLWTQGRVHSAKDLDFAGRRAVMDYLTKTAGFKSAPAKPSSKPTARPKRPTPAPDALPLVRRIRAQLISLERKPDEYADGVAKQMLGTDAPQFFEWCHPRDLYKISQALGVEQQRKGAPQL
;
A
#
# COMPACT_ATOMS: atom_id res chain seq x y z
N MET A 1 -5.10 21.80 -12.63
CA MET A 1 -4.01 20.86 -13.00
C MET A 1 -4.59 19.46 -13.14
N SER A 2 -4.29 18.76 -14.24
CA SER A 2 -4.73 17.38 -14.48
C SER A 2 -4.06 16.38 -13.52
N LYS A 3 -4.70 15.21 -13.29
CA LYS A 3 -4.17 14.14 -12.44
C LYS A 3 -2.75 13.73 -12.86
N LEU A 4 -2.55 13.55 -14.16
CA LEU A 4 -1.25 13.21 -14.76
C LEU A 4 -0.17 14.25 -14.41
N ALA A 5 -0.46 15.55 -14.56
CA ALA A 5 0.48 16.61 -14.21
C ALA A 5 0.84 16.63 -12.72
N ARG A 6 -0.11 16.31 -11.84
CA ARG A 6 0.12 16.19 -10.38
C ARG A 6 1.02 14.98 -10.06
N ASP A 7 0.80 13.85 -10.72
CA ASP A 7 1.58 12.62 -10.51
C ASP A 7 3.04 12.80 -10.95
N HIS A 8 3.27 13.49 -12.09
CA HIS A 8 4.61 13.87 -12.52
C HIS A 8 5.29 14.81 -11.53
N ARG A 9 4.59 15.84 -11.05
CA ARG A 9 5.13 16.76 -10.04
C ARG A 9 5.55 16.04 -8.77
N ASN A 10 4.72 15.15 -8.23
CA ASN A 10 5.05 14.42 -7.01
C ASN A 10 6.24 13.49 -7.19
N THR A 11 6.33 12.84 -8.36
CA THR A 11 7.45 11.97 -8.72
C THR A 11 8.75 12.76 -8.81
N ASP A 12 8.73 13.94 -9.42
CA ASP A 12 9.90 14.82 -9.54
C ASP A 12 10.37 15.31 -8.17
N LEU A 13 9.46 15.78 -7.31
CA LEU A 13 9.81 16.22 -5.97
C LEU A 13 10.41 15.09 -5.13
N ALA A 14 9.84 13.89 -5.21
CA ALA A 14 10.36 12.72 -4.51
C ALA A 14 11.80 12.39 -4.94
N LYS A 15 12.08 12.47 -6.25
CA LYS A 15 13.43 12.27 -6.80
C LYS A 15 14.40 13.37 -6.35
N ILE A 16 14.00 14.65 -6.30
CA ILE A 16 14.85 15.75 -5.81
C ILE A 16 15.23 15.50 -4.33
N HIS A 17 14.27 15.11 -3.50
CA HIS A 17 14.53 14.78 -2.09
C HIS A 17 15.39 13.53 -1.93
N LEU A 18 15.19 12.52 -2.79
CA LEU A 18 16.04 11.34 -2.82
C LEU A 18 17.48 11.70 -3.20
N ALA A 19 17.68 12.56 -4.19
CA ALA A 19 18.99 13.02 -4.62
C ALA A 19 19.72 13.76 -3.50
N LYS A 20 19.03 14.67 -2.78
CA LYS A 20 19.57 15.31 -1.57
C LYS A 20 20.12 14.27 -0.57
N LYS A 21 19.34 13.22 -0.29
CA LYS A 21 19.73 12.15 0.63
C LYS A 21 20.90 11.32 0.11
N GLN A 22 20.86 10.92 -1.17
CA GLN A 22 21.89 10.05 -1.76
C GLN A 22 23.24 10.75 -1.91
N LEU A 23 23.22 12.06 -2.18
CA LEU A 23 24.41 12.88 -2.33
C LEU A 23 24.87 13.50 -1.00
N ASN A 24 24.18 13.17 0.10
CA ASN A 24 24.48 13.68 1.45
C ASN A 24 24.62 15.22 1.49
N MET A 25 23.77 15.93 0.74
CA MET A 25 23.79 17.39 0.70
C MET A 25 23.34 17.98 2.02
N SER A 26 24.07 18.98 2.50
CA SER A 26 23.63 19.80 3.62
C SER A 26 22.35 20.56 3.28
N ASP A 27 21.65 21.01 4.31
CA ASP A 27 20.43 21.80 4.16
C ASP A 27 20.70 23.13 3.45
N ASP A 28 21.87 23.72 3.67
CA ASP A 28 22.28 24.99 3.08
C ASP A 28 22.71 24.84 1.62
N ASP A 29 23.50 23.80 1.30
CA ASP A 29 23.86 23.48 -0.09
C ASP A 29 22.61 23.18 -0.93
N TYR A 30 21.66 22.47 -0.33
CA TYR A 30 20.39 22.16 -0.98
C TYR A 30 19.56 23.44 -1.26
N ARG A 31 19.49 24.38 -0.32
CA ARG A 31 18.81 25.67 -0.53
C ARG A 31 19.54 26.54 -1.56
N ALA A 32 20.87 26.56 -1.54
CA ALA A 32 21.68 27.27 -2.53
C ALA A 32 21.47 26.70 -3.95
N MET A 33 21.40 25.38 -4.10
CA MET A 33 21.06 24.72 -5.36
C MET A 33 19.65 25.11 -5.84
N LEU A 34 18.64 25.10 -4.97
CA LEU A 34 17.28 25.49 -5.35
C LEU A 34 17.19 26.97 -5.76
N TRP A 35 17.95 27.84 -5.09
CA TRP A 35 18.04 29.25 -5.44
C TRP A 35 18.73 29.47 -6.79
N THR A 36 19.84 28.78 -7.03
CA THR A 36 20.63 28.91 -8.27
C THR A 36 19.91 28.37 -9.50
N GLN A 37 19.18 27.25 -9.37
CA GLN A 37 18.52 26.60 -10.52
C GLN A 37 17.05 27.00 -10.68
N GLY A 38 16.34 27.22 -9.58
CA GLY A 38 14.89 27.45 -9.57
C GLY A 38 14.44 28.79 -9.00
N ARG A 39 15.36 29.62 -8.48
CA ARG A 39 15.07 30.92 -7.82
C ARG A 39 14.05 30.80 -6.68
N VAL A 40 14.04 29.65 -6.00
CA VAL A 40 13.15 29.37 -4.87
C VAL A 40 13.95 28.82 -3.69
N HIS A 41 13.43 29.01 -2.47
CA HIS A 41 14.03 28.47 -1.25
C HIS A 41 13.46 27.11 -0.84
N SER A 42 12.38 26.66 -1.49
CA SER A 42 11.72 25.38 -1.20
C SER A 42 11.40 24.64 -2.49
N ALA A 43 11.65 23.33 -2.51
CA ALA A 43 11.32 22.49 -3.65
C ALA A 43 9.81 22.45 -3.94
N LYS A 44 8.95 22.69 -2.93
CA LYS A 44 7.49 22.75 -3.11
C LYS A 44 7.08 23.85 -4.08
N ASP A 45 7.85 24.93 -4.13
CA ASP A 45 7.54 26.13 -4.92
C ASP A 45 8.11 26.06 -6.34
N LEU A 46 8.81 24.97 -6.69
CA LEU A 46 9.30 24.75 -8.05
C LEU A 46 8.13 24.52 -9.02
N ASP A 47 8.15 25.28 -10.11
CA ASP A 47 7.33 25.08 -11.29
C ASP A 47 7.88 23.92 -12.15
N PHE A 48 7.25 23.65 -13.30
CA PHE A 48 7.69 22.55 -14.16
C PHE A 48 9.10 22.77 -14.73
N ALA A 49 9.41 23.99 -15.17
CA ALA A 49 10.72 24.31 -15.72
C ALA A 49 11.81 24.23 -14.64
N GLY A 50 11.56 24.77 -13.44
CA GLY A 50 12.46 24.71 -12.31
C GLY A 50 12.73 23.28 -11.82
N ARG A 51 11.71 22.41 -11.75
CA ARG A 51 11.93 20.98 -11.42
C ARG A 51 12.85 20.30 -12.43
N ARG A 52 12.67 20.59 -13.72
CA ARG A 52 13.53 20.03 -14.78
C ARG A 52 14.97 20.55 -14.68
N ALA A 53 15.17 21.85 -14.47
CA ALA A 53 16.49 22.45 -14.31
C ALA A 53 17.25 21.86 -13.11
N VAL A 54 16.58 21.72 -11.97
CA VAL A 54 17.16 21.10 -10.76
C VAL A 54 17.54 19.63 -11.03
N MET A 55 16.68 18.87 -11.70
CA MET A 55 16.98 17.47 -12.07
C MET A 55 18.18 17.35 -13.00
N ASP A 56 18.27 18.22 -14.00
CA ASP A 56 19.40 18.24 -14.94
C ASP A 56 20.71 18.57 -14.23
N TYR A 57 20.69 19.53 -13.30
CA TYR A 57 21.87 19.84 -12.46
C TYR A 57 22.26 18.65 -11.58
N LEU A 58 21.29 18.01 -10.91
CA LEU A 58 21.54 16.87 -10.05
C LEU A 58 22.15 15.69 -10.81
N THR A 59 21.64 15.39 -12.00
CA THR A 59 22.10 14.25 -12.81
C THR A 59 23.44 14.51 -13.50
N LYS A 60 23.65 15.71 -14.05
CA LYS A 60 24.84 16.04 -14.85
C LYS A 60 26.03 16.48 -13.98
N THR A 61 25.76 17.30 -12.96
CA THR A 61 26.83 17.95 -12.18
C THR A 61 27.05 17.25 -10.85
N ALA A 62 25.97 16.91 -10.14
CA ALA A 62 26.07 16.33 -8.80
C ALA A 62 26.19 14.79 -8.81
N GLY A 63 26.15 14.15 -9.99
CA GLY A 63 26.34 12.71 -10.14
C GLY A 63 25.16 11.86 -9.65
N PHE A 64 23.97 12.44 -9.51
CA PHE A 64 22.75 11.70 -9.16
C PHE A 64 22.40 10.71 -10.27
N LYS A 65 22.62 9.43 -10.00
CA LYS A 65 22.10 8.34 -10.83
C LYS A 65 20.75 7.95 -10.27
N SER A 66 19.67 8.32 -10.96
CA SER A 66 18.33 7.81 -10.65
C SER A 66 18.35 6.31 -10.90
N ALA A 67 18.68 5.52 -9.89
CA ALA A 67 18.52 4.08 -9.96
C ALA A 67 17.04 3.79 -10.29
N PRO A 68 16.75 2.80 -11.14
CA PRO A 68 15.38 2.34 -11.31
C PRO A 68 14.83 2.05 -9.92
N ALA A 69 13.60 2.52 -9.64
CA ALA A 69 12.96 2.27 -8.38
C ALA A 69 13.09 0.78 -8.07
N LYS A 70 13.76 0.42 -6.97
CA LYS A 70 13.80 -0.98 -6.53
C LYS A 70 12.35 -1.43 -6.53
N PRO A 71 12.00 -2.54 -7.22
CA PRO A 71 10.62 -3.02 -7.23
C PRO A 71 10.18 -3.08 -5.77
N SER A 72 9.08 -2.39 -5.47
CA SER A 72 8.56 -2.33 -4.11
C SER A 72 8.48 -3.76 -3.61
N SER A 73 9.18 -4.10 -2.52
CA SER A 73 9.10 -5.42 -1.89
C SER A 73 7.72 -5.74 -1.33
N LYS A 74 6.76 -4.82 -1.46
CA LYS A 74 5.34 -5.12 -1.29
C LYS A 74 4.93 -6.11 -2.37
N PRO A 75 4.54 -7.35 -2.01
CA PRO A 75 3.94 -8.27 -2.95
C PRO A 75 2.73 -7.58 -3.56
N THR A 76 2.80 -7.27 -4.86
CA THR A 76 1.64 -6.83 -5.63
C THR A 76 0.68 -7.99 -5.88
N ALA A 77 1.16 -9.22 -5.69
CA ALA A 77 0.37 -10.44 -5.72
C ALA A 77 -0.20 -10.75 -4.33
N ARG A 78 -1.50 -11.02 -4.27
CA ARG A 78 -2.17 -11.61 -3.10
C ARG A 78 -1.39 -12.88 -2.68
N PRO A 79 -1.07 -13.07 -1.39
CA PRO A 79 -0.36 -14.26 -0.93
C PRO A 79 -1.10 -15.53 -1.39
N LYS A 80 -0.34 -16.54 -1.83
CA LYS A 80 -0.91 -17.82 -2.26
C LYS A 80 -1.63 -18.44 -1.07
N ARG A 81 -2.96 -18.53 -1.16
CA ARG A 81 -3.80 -19.08 -0.09
C ARG A 81 -3.72 -20.61 -0.08
N PRO A 82 -3.79 -21.23 1.11
CA PRO A 82 -3.77 -22.68 1.24
C PRO A 82 -5.10 -23.30 0.78
N THR A 83 -5.03 -24.58 0.40
CA THR A 83 -6.24 -25.40 0.22
C THR A 83 -6.77 -25.79 1.60
N PRO A 84 -8.03 -25.46 1.94
CA PRO A 84 -8.61 -25.84 3.23
C PRO A 84 -8.82 -27.35 3.32
N ALA A 85 -8.89 -27.87 4.54
CA ALA A 85 -9.22 -29.27 4.79
C ALA A 85 -10.64 -29.60 4.26
N PRO A 86 -10.91 -30.85 3.85
CA PRO A 86 -12.21 -31.23 3.25
C PRO A 86 -13.43 -30.96 4.15
N ASP A 87 -13.27 -31.11 5.45
CA ASP A 87 -14.29 -30.84 6.48
C ASP A 87 -14.51 -29.33 6.73
N ALA A 88 -13.46 -28.52 6.60
CA ALA A 88 -13.51 -27.07 6.68
C ALA A 88 -14.08 -26.41 5.42
N LEU A 89 -14.02 -27.08 4.26
CA LEU A 89 -14.36 -26.53 2.95
C LEU A 89 -15.78 -25.91 2.87
N PRO A 90 -16.85 -26.51 3.41
CA PRO A 90 -18.19 -25.91 3.37
C PRO A 90 -18.26 -24.57 4.12
N LEU A 91 -17.62 -24.48 5.29
CA LEU A 91 -17.58 -23.25 6.09
C LEU A 91 -16.72 -22.18 5.43
N VAL A 92 -15.57 -22.55 4.86
CA VAL A 92 -14.72 -21.62 4.10
C VAL A 92 -15.46 -21.05 2.90
N ARG A 93 -16.21 -21.88 2.15
CA ARG A 93 -17.05 -21.42 1.02
C ARG A 93 -18.12 -20.44 1.48
N ARG A 94 -18.80 -20.73 2.60
CA ARG A 94 -19.79 -19.84 3.19
C ARG A 94 -19.17 -18.50 3.59
N ILE A 95 -18.06 -18.51 4.31
CA ILE A 95 -17.34 -17.30 4.72
C ILE A 95 -16.98 -16.44 3.51
N ARG A 96 -16.41 -17.03 2.45
CA ARG A 96 -16.11 -16.30 1.21
C ARG A 96 -17.35 -15.69 0.57
N ALA A 97 -18.48 -16.40 0.59
CA ALA A 97 -19.74 -15.88 0.09
C ALA A 97 -20.25 -14.67 0.93
N GLN A 98 -20.12 -14.74 2.26
CA GLN A 98 -20.45 -13.62 3.14
C GLN A 98 -19.55 -12.40 2.88
N LEU A 99 -18.25 -12.59 2.67
CA LEU A 99 -17.33 -11.52 2.29
C LEU A 99 -17.73 -10.85 0.97
N ILE A 100 -18.19 -11.64 -0.01
CA ILE A 100 -18.71 -11.11 -1.28
C ILE A 100 -19.93 -10.21 -1.04
N SER A 101 -20.89 -10.64 -0.21
CA SER A 101 -22.06 -9.83 0.16
C SER A 101 -21.69 -8.56 0.93
N LEU A 102 -20.61 -8.60 1.71
CA LEU A 102 -20.09 -7.46 2.46
C LEU A 102 -19.23 -6.53 1.58
N GLU A 103 -19.76 -6.08 0.44
CA GLU A 103 -19.09 -5.17 -0.49
C GLU A 103 -17.81 -5.77 -1.12
N ARG A 104 -17.81 -7.07 -1.43
CA ARG A 104 -16.66 -7.78 -2.01
C ARG A 104 -15.39 -7.64 -1.17
N LYS A 105 -15.55 -7.79 0.15
CA LYS A 105 -14.42 -7.79 1.07
C LYS A 105 -13.40 -8.86 0.68
N PRO A 106 -12.11 -8.54 0.81
CA PRO A 106 -11.05 -9.50 0.54
C PRO A 106 -11.00 -10.57 1.64
N ASP A 107 -10.51 -11.77 1.30
CA ASP A 107 -10.29 -12.87 2.26
C ASP A 107 -9.39 -12.45 3.44
N GLU A 108 -8.49 -11.48 3.23
CA GLU A 108 -7.67 -10.85 4.27
C GLU A 108 -8.52 -10.22 5.41
N TYR A 109 -9.77 -9.85 5.13
CA TYR A 109 -10.70 -9.37 6.14
C TYR A 109 -11.10 -10.50 7.11
N ALA A 110 -11.35 -11.71 6.59
CA ALA A 110 -11.64 -12.87 7.43
C ALA A 110 -10.40 -13.31 8.24
N ASP A 111 -9.18 -13.18 7.69
CA ASP A 111 -7.94 -13.38 8.46
C ASP A 111 -7.88 -12.41 9.66
N GLY A 112 -8.29 -11.15 9.44
CA GLY A 112 -8.41 -10.15 10.50
C GLY A 112 -9.44 -10.52 11.57
N VAL A 113 -10.60 -11.02 11.17
CA VAL A 113 -11.64 -11.51 12.10
C VAL A 113 -11.12 -12.71 12.89
N ALA A 114 -10.48 -13.68 12.23
CA ALA A 114 -9.86 -14.83 12.90
C ALA A 114 -8.83 -14.38 13.94
N LYS A 115 -7.98 -13.40 13.60
CA LYS A 115 -7.00 -12.82 14.51
C LYS A 115 -7.62 -12.10 15.71
N GLN A 116 -8.72 -11.38 15.50
CA GLN A 116 -9.45 -10.75 16.61
C GLN A 116 -10.09 -11.77 17.56
N MET A 117 -10.55 -12.91 17.03
CA MET A 117 -11.24 -13.94 17.81
C MET A 117 -10.29 -14.91 18.53
N LEU A 118 -9.16 -15.26 17.89
CA LEU A 118 -8.22 -16.29 18.37
C LEU A 118 -6.91 -15.70 18.91
N GLY A 119 -6.68 -14.39 18.75
CA GLY A 119 -5.50 -13.71 19.30
C GLY A 119 -4.20 -14.28 18.75
N THR A 120 -3.28 -14.65 19.65
CA THR A 120 -1.97 -15.23 19.31
C THR A 120 -2.05 -16.62 18.70
N ASP A 121 -3.14 -17.34 18.95
CA ASP A 121 -3.33 -18.71 18.46
C ASP A 121 -3.94 -18.73 17.04
N ALA A 122 -4.25 -17.55 16.49
CA ALA A 122 -4.80 -17.42 15.16
C ALA A 122 -3.79 -17.87 14.10
N PRO A 123 -4.14 -18.84 13.23
CA PRO A 123 -3.31 -19.13 12.08
C PRO A 123 -3.24 -17.91 11.14
N GLN A 124 -2.20 -17.87 10.30
CA GLN A 124 -2.03 -16.79 9.33
C GLN A 124 -3.21 -16.66 8.36
N PHE A 125 -3.84 -17.78 8.01
CA PHE A 125 -4.96 -17.86 7.09
C PHE A 125 -6.16 -18.48 7.79
N PHE A 126 -7.33 -17.85 7.68
CA PHE A 126 -8.55 -18.39 8.31
C PHE A 126 -8.89 -19.79 7.77
N GLU A 127 -8.46 -20.14 6.55
CA GLU A 127 -8.64 -21.46 5.96
C GLU A 127 -7.96 -22.61 6.73
N TRP A 128 -7.01 -22.31 7.62
CA TRP A 128 -6.37 -23.28 8.51
C TRP A 128 -7.04 -23.37 9.89
N CYS A 129 -8.03 -22.54 10.18
CA CYS A 129 -8.77 -22.63 11.43
C CYS A 129 -9.52 -23.97 11.53
N HIS A 130 -9.64 -24.49 12.75
CA HIS A 130 -10.48 -25.64 13.00
C HIS A 130 -11.96 -25.35 12.66
N PRO A 131 -12.76 -26.36 12.27
CA PRO A 131 -14.17 -26.17 11.92
C PRO A 131 -14.99 -25.43 12.98
N ARG A 132 -14.71 -25.65 14.26
CA ARG A 132 -15.34 -24.92 15.39
C ARG A 132 -15.11 -23.42 15.29
N ASP A 133 -13.90 -22.99 14.94
CA ASP A 133 -13.54 -21.57 14.92
C ASP A 133 -14.02 -20.92 13.62
N LEU A 134 -13.99 -21.66 12.50
CA LEU A 134 -14.64 -21.25 11.25
C LEU A 134 -16.15 -20.99 11.43
N TYR A 135 -16.84 -21.82 12.21
CA TYR A 135 -18.24 -21.60 12.52
C TYR A 135 -18.46 -20.26 13.23
N LYS A 136 -17.62 -19.95 14.22
CA LYS A 136 -17.69 -18.67 14.95
C LYS A 136 -17.38 -17.48 14.03
N ILE A 137 -16.40 -17.60 13.14
CA ILE A 137 -16.09 -16.56 12.14
C ILE A 137 -17.29 -16.33 11.21
N SER A 138 -17.93 -17.40 10.73
CA SER A 138 -19.13 -17.27 9.88
C SER A 138 -20.30 -16.60 10.60
N GLN A 139 -20.51 -16.91 11.90
CA GLN A 139 -21.51 -16.23 12.73
C GLN A 139 -21.21 -14.75 12.91
N ALA A 140 -19.94 -14.39 13.20
CA ALA A 140 -19.52 -13.00 13.35
C ALA A 140 -19.75 -12.19 12.06
N LEU A 141 -19.43 -12.77 10.91
CA LEU A 141 -19.72 -12.16 9.60
C LEU A 141 -21.23 -12.07 9.32
N GLY A 142 -22.03 -13.02 9.80
CA GLY A 142 -23.49 -12.96 9.72
C GLY A 142 -24.07 -11.77 10.48
N VAL A 143 -23.55 -11.51 11.69
CA VAL A 143 -23.92 -10.31 12.46
C VAL A 143 -23.49 -9.03 11.73
N GLU A 144 -22.28 -9.00 11.16
CA GLU A 144 -21.80 -7.86 10.37
C GLU A 144 -22.68 -7.63 9.11
N GLN A 145 -23.12 -8.69 8.44
CA GLN A 145 -24.07 -8.60 7.31
C GLN A 145 -25.38 -7.96 7.75
N GLN A 146 -25.93 -8.37 8.90
CA GLN A 146 -27.16 -7.77 9.44
C GLN A 146 -26.96 -6.29 9.78
N ARG A 147 -25.85 -5.93 10.43
CA ARG A 147 -25.53 -4.54 10.78
C ARG A 147 -25.40 -3.64 9.55
N LYS A 148 -24.92 -4.19 8.43
CA LYS A 148 -24.76 -3.49 7.16
C LYS A 148 -25.96 -3.60 6.22
N GLY A 149 -27.01 -4.34 6.58
CA GLY A 149 -28.15 -4.62 5.70
C GLY A 149 -27.77 -5.44 4.45
N ALA A 150 -26.68 -6.20 4.51
CA ALA A 150 -26.24 -7.05 3.42
C ALA A 150 -27.08 -8.34 3.35
N PRO A 151 -27.33 -8.89 2.15
CA PRO A 151 -28.09 -10.13 2.00
C PRO A 151 -27.37 -11.31 2.66
N GLN A 152 -28.11 -12.06 3.47
CA GLN A 152 -27.66 -13.34 4.04
C GLN A 152 -27.85 -14.45 2.99
N LEU A 153 -26.84 -15.31 2.87
CA LEU A 153 -26.80 -16.45 1.95
C LEU A 153 -27.03 -17.76 2.69
#